data_AF-A0A9E0H6L9-F1
#
_entry.id   AF-A0A9E0H6L9-F1
#
_cell.length_a   1.000
_cell.length_b   1.000
_cell.length_c   1.000
_cell.angle_alpha   90.00
_cell.angle_beta   90.00
_cell.angle_gamma   90.00
#
_symmetry.space_group_name_H-M   'P 1'
#
loop_
_entity.id
_entity.type
_entity.pdbx_description
1 polymer ?
#
loop_
_entity_poly.entity_id
_entity_poly.type
_entity_poly.pdbx_seq_one_letter_code
_entity_poly.pdbx_strand_id
1 'polypeptide(L)'
;MAAPKKKPAPSAAKAKKPASKSPPKPTAGKEPPPTKAEIAAWRAASSAIDLVVEVQTDGAPRRQESAAPVAIASWFAVHATTPPPRRYQFVLQWQRGSRKFIVCYQHDGVAARLPGAGGWLRALDTGRIHAVSSDLRLTRRQLAAVLGGGHEPPTGVAKPPNT
;
A
#
# COMPACT_ATOMS: atom_id res chain seq x y z
N MET A 1 -64.84 -16.89 -62.14
CA MET A 1 -63.59 -17.00 -61.36
C MET A 1 -63.96 -17.17 -59.90
N ALA A 2 -63.43 -18.21 -59.24
CA ALA A 2 -63.81 -18.61 -57.89
C ALA A 2 -62.72 -18.28 -56.84
N ALA A 3 -63.18 -17.68 -55.73
CA ALA A 3 -62.66 -17.72 -54.35
C ALA A 3 -61.26 -17.12 -54.05
N PRO A 4 -60.85 -16.89 -52.76
CA PRO A 4 -61.56 -17.05 -51.48
C PRO A 4 -61.40 -15.89 -50.44
N LYS A 5 -62.16 -16.07 -49.35
CA LYS A 5 -62.20 -15.37 -48.05
C LYS A 5 -60.82 -15.11 -47.40
N LYS A 6 -60.66 -13.96 -46.74
CA LYS A 6 -59.66 -13.76 -45.67
C LYS A 6 -60.34 -13.42 -44.33
N LYS A 7 -60.06 -14.27 -43.33
CA LYS A 7 -60.30 -14.07 -41.89
C LYS A 7 -59.51 -12.84 -41.38
N PRO A 8 -60.00 -12.12 -40.35
CA PRO A 8 -59.18 -11.21 -39.57
C PRO A 8 -58.22 -12.01 -38.66
N ALA A 9 -56.95 -11.59 -38.62
CA ALA A 9 -55.90 -12.10 -37.75
C ALA A 9 -55.84 -11.32 -36.41
N PRO A 10 -55.29 -11.91 -35.34
CA PRO A 10 -55.55 -11.51 -33.96
C PRO A 10 -54.59 -10.44 -33.40
N SER A 11 -55.16 -9.64 -32.48
CA SER A 11 -54.59 -9.04 -31.27
C SER A 11 -53.06 -8.84 -31.20
N ALA A 12 -52.61 -7.62 -31.45
CA ALA A 12 -51.25 -7.19 -31.15
C ALA A 12 -51.07 -7.06 -29.63
N ALA A 13 -50.28 -7.98 -29.07
CA ALA A 13 -49.87 -7.99 -27.69
C ALA A 13 -49.10 -6.71 -27.30
N LYS A 14 -49.47 -6.18 -26.13
CA LYS A 14 -48.89 -5.02 -25.45
C LYS A 14 -47.38 -5.26 -25.21
N ALA A 15 -46.53 -4.58 -25.97
CA ALA A 15 -45.08 -4.60 -25.76
C ALA A 15 -44.74 -3.99 -24.39
N LYS A 16 -44.27 -4.83 -23.45
CA LYS A 16 -43.67 -4.38 -22.19
C LYS A 16 -42.35 -3.67 -22.52
N LYS A 17 -42.33 -2.36 -22.29
CA LYS A 17 -41.16 -1.48 -22.22
C LYS A 17 -40.07 -2.15 -21.35
N PRO A 18 -38.81 -2.33 -21.81
CA PRO A 18 -37.75 -2.77 -20.91
C PRO A 18 -37.53 -1.69 -19.87
N ALA A 19 -37.65 -2.09 -18.60
CA ALA A 19 -37.37 -1.23 -17.46
C ALA A 19 -35.95 -0.65 -17.59
N SER A 20 -35.88 0.68 -17.68
CA SER A 20 -34.66 1.45 -17.53
C SER A 20 -34.09 1.18 -16.14
N LYS A 21 -33.17 0.21 -16.04
CA LYS A 21 -32.39 0.00 -14.82
C LYS A 21 -31.52 1.23 -14.64
N SER A 22 -31.92 2.10 -13.72
CA SER A 22 -31.06 3.16 -13.22
C SER A 22 -29.73 2.55 -12.76
N PRO A 23 -28.58 3.20 -13.02
CA PRO A 23 -27.30 2.69 -12.54
C PRO A 23 -27.35 2.55 -11.01
N PRO A 24 -26.83 1.45 -10.43
CA PRO A 24 -26.85 1.27 -9.00
C PRO A 24 -26.09 2.42 -8.33
N LYS A 25 -26.77 3.04 -7.36
CA LYS A 25 -26.21 4.04 -6.44
C LYS A 25 -24.88 3.49 -5.88
N PRO A 26 -23.79 4.28 -5.84
CA PRO A 26 -22.52 3.81 -5.33
C PRO A 26 -22.71 3.44 -3.85
N THR A 27 -22.78 2.15 -3.58
CA THR A 27 -22.54 1.62 -2.24
C THR A 27 -21.15 2.07 -1.84
N ALA A 28 -20.99 2.56 -0.61
CA ALA A 28 -19.70 2.94 -0.04
C ALA A 28 -18.71 1.79 -0.22
N GLY A 29 -17.97 1.85 -1.32
CA GLY A 29 -17.42 0.68 -1.98
C GLY A 29 -16.08 0.36 -1.39
N LYS A 30 -15.93 -0.85 -0.84
CA LYS A 30 -14.62 -1.48 -0.75
C LYS A 30 -14.05 -1.52 -2.16
N GLU A 31 -13.12 -0.62 -2.45
CA GLU A 31 -12.41 -0.55 -3.72
C GLU A 31 -11.92 -1.97 -4.11
N PRO A 32 -12.20 -2.44 -5.33
CA PRO A 32 -11.96 -3.82 -5.74
C PRO A 32 -10.50 -4.24 -5.57
N PRO A 33 -10.21 -5.50 -5.23
CA PRO A 33 -8.84 -5.97 -5.06
C PRO A 33 -8.00 -5.70 -6.33
N PRO A 34 -6.73 -5.31 -6.18
CA PRO A 34 -5.88 -5.00 -7.32
C PRO A 34 -5.66 -6.25 -8.18
N THR A 35 -5.65 -6.04 -9.49
CA THR A 35 -5.40 -7.08 -10.49
C THR A 35 -3.93 -7.50 -10.50
N LYS A 36 -3.63 -8.69 -11.02
CA LYS A 36 -2.24 -9.17 -11.17
C LYS A 36 -1.38 -8.22 -12.02
N ALA A 37 -1.97 -7.62 -13.04
CA ALA A 37 -1.29 -6.68 -13.93
C ALA A 37 -0.89 -5.38 -13.21
N GLU A 38 -1.79 -4.83 -12.39
CA GLU A 38 -1.50 -3.64 -11.58
C GLU A 38 -0.38 -3.90 -10.58
N ILE A 39 -0.43 -5.05 -9.89
CA ILE A 39 0.62 -5.44 -8.94
C ILE A 39 1.97 -5.59 -9.65
N ALA A 40 1.98 -6.20 -10.85
CA ALA A 40 3.20 -6.34 -11.65
C ALA A 40 3.76 -4.97 -12.07
N ALA A 41 2.91 -4.04 -12.49
CA ALA A 41 3.33 -2.68 -12.82
C ALA A 41 3.93 -1.94 -11.61
N TRP A 42 3.29 -2.02 -10.44
CA TRP A 42 3.81 -1.39 -9.22
C TRP A 42 5.15 -2.00 -8.79
N ARG A 43 5.32 -3.32 -8.93
CA ARG A 43 6.59 -4.00 -8.66
C ARG A 43 7.68 -3.58 -9.64
N ALA A 44 7.37 -3.50 -10.93
CA ALA A 44 8.32 -3.06 -11.95
C ALA A 44 8.78 -1.60 -11.72
N ALA A 45 7.88 -0.76 -11.22
CA ALA A 45 8.16 0.62 -10.83
C ALA A 45 8.83 0.75 -9.45
N SER A 46 9.15 -0.35 -8.76
CA SER A 46 9.70 -0.32 -7.40
C SER A 46 10.99 -1.14 -7.26
N SER A 47 11.79 -0.82 -6.26
CA SER A 47 13.03 -1.52 -5.93
C SER A 47 13.33 -1.43 -4.44
N ALA A 48 13.89 -2.48 -3.86
CA ALA A 48 14.46 -2.42 -2.51
C ALA A 48 15.64 -1.45 -2.48
N ILE A 49 15.84 -0.79 -1.35
CA ILE A 49 16.99 0.09 -1.11
C ILE A 49 17.86 -0.55 -0.04
N ASP A 50 19.15 -0.69 -0.32
CA ASP A 50 20.12 -1.07 0.69
C ASP A 50 20.34 0.08 1.67
N LEU A 51 20.23 -0.25 2.96
CA LEU A 51 20.23 0.74 4.02
C LEU A 51 21.09 0.32 5.20
N VAL A 52 21.57 1.34 5.89
CA VAL A 52 22.16 1.25 7.22
C VAL A 52 21.14 1.79 8.20
N VAL A 53 20.86 1.03 9.25
CA VAL A 53 20.05 1.51 10.37
C VAL A 53 20.99 1.99 11.47
N GLU A 54 20.72 3.15 12.03
CA GLU A 54 21.32 3.59 13.29
C GLU A 54 20.25 3.60 14.36
N VAL A 55 20.51 2.98 15.50
CA VAL A 55 19.57 2.94 16.63
C VAL A 55 20.19 3.66 17.81
N GLN A 56 19.43 4.53 18.46
CA GLN A 56 19.89 5.22 19.64
C GLN A 56 19.91 4.25 20.82
N THR A 57 21.10 3.98 21.34
CA THR A 57 21.34 3.09 22.47
C THR A 57 22.14 3.86 23.52
N ASP A 58 21.63 3.94 24.75
CA ASP A 58 22.27 4.66 25.86
C ASP A 58 22.61 6.13 25.51
N GLY A 59 21.71 6.78 24.74
CA GLY A 59 21.89 8.17 24.30
C GLY A 59 22.79 8.37 23.08
N ALA A 60 23.48 7.32 22.59
CA ALA A 60 24.39 7.41 21.45
C ALA A 60 23.87 6.64 20.21
N PRO A 61 24.12 7.12 18.98
CA PRO A 61 23.81 6.36 17.77
C PRO A 61 24.72 5.14 17.65
N ARG A 62 24.12 3.96 17.46
CA ARG A 62 24.86 2.74 17.13
C ARG A 62 24.39 2.19 15.80
N ARG A 63 25.35 1.93 14.91
CA ARG A 63 25.08 1.30 13.63
C ARG A 63 24.64 -0.14 13.83
N GLN A 64 23.55 -0.50 13.18
CA GLN A 64 22.95 -1.82 13.22
C GLN A 64 22.85 -2.38 11.79
N GLU A 65 23.07 -3.68 11.67
CA GLU A 65 22.84 -4.40 10.42
C GLU A 65 21.35 -4.37 10.05
N SER A 66 21.05 -4.16 8.77
CA SER A 66 19.68 -4.05 8.26
C SER A 66 18.77 -5.24 8.62
N ALA A 67 19.34 -6.44 8.79
CA ALA A 67 18.60 -7.65 9.12
C ALA A 67 18.16 -7.75 10.60
N ALA A 68 18.79 -6.99 11.50
CA ALA A 68 18.52 -7.06 12.92
C ALA A 68 17.28 -6.22 13.29
N PRO A 69 16.36 -6.73 14.13
CA PRO A 69 15.16 -6.00 14.50
C PRO A 69 15.47 -4.78 15.36
N VAL A 70 14.76 -3.68 15.14
CA VAL A 70 14.70 -2.52 16.03
C VAL A 70 13.60 -2.78 17.05
N ALA A 71 13.93 -2.63 18.34
CA ALA A 71 12.98 -2.81 19.43
C ALA A 71 11.94 -1.70 19.47
N ILE A 72 10.73 -2.02 19.93
CA ILE A 72 9.66 -1.04 20.14
C ILE A 72 10.14 0.17 20.96
N ALA A 73 9.61 1.35 20.64
CA ALA A 73 9.91 2.63 21.28
C ALA A 73 11.34 3.17 21.10
N SER A 74 12.25 2.42 20.47
CA SER A 74 13.60 2.89 20.13
C SER A 74 13.57 4.00 19.09
N TRP A 75 14.49 4.95 19.22
CA TRP A 75 14.77 5.92 18.16
C TRP A 75 15.73 5.30 17.14
N PHE A 76 15.42 5.45 15.86
CA PHE A 76 16.28 5.00 14.78
C PHE A 76 16.36 6.00 13.63
N ALA A 77 17.47 5.99 12.91
CA ALA A 77 17.67 6.68 11.65
C ALA A 77 18.02 5.66 10.57
N VAL A 78 17.82 6.02 9.31
CA VAL A 78 18.16 5.16 8.16
C VAL A 78 18.97 5.94 7.15
N HIS A 79 20.02 5.31 6.63
CA HIS A 79 20.88 5.90 5.60
C HIS A 79 20.88 4.96 4.40
N ALA A 80 20.55 5.46 3.22
CA ALA A 80 20.72 4.66 2.01
C ALA A 80 22.22 4.52 1.75
N THR A 81 22.71 3.30 1.52
CA THR A 81 24.13 3.07 1.20
C THR A 81 24.48 3.50 -0.22
N THR A 82 23.48 3.57 -1.07
CA THR A 82 23.56 4.05 -2.46
C THR A 82 22.50 5.12 -2.71
N PRO A 83 22.72 6.05 -3.65
CA PRO A 83 21.69 6.98 -4.08
C PRO A 83 20.42 6.23 -4.49
N PRO A 84 19.25 6.60 -3.94
CA PRO A 84 18.02 5.88 -4.23
C PRO A 84 17.70 5.92 -5.73
N PRO A 85 17.41 4.77 -6.36
CA PRO A 85 17.33 4.70 -7.82
C PRO A 85 16.06 5.32 -8.39
N ARG A 86 15.09 5.70 -7.55
CA ARG A 86 13.76 6.17 -7.97
C ARG A 86 13.28 7.34 -7.13
N ARG A 87 12.27 8.03 -7.68
CA ARG A 87 11.77 9.32 -7.18
C ARG A 87 11.21 9.28 -5.75
N TYR A 88 10.32 8.35 -5.46
CA TYR A 88 9.66 8.25 -4.16
C TYR A 88 10.35 7.21 -3.30
N GLN A 89 10.43 7.49 -2.00
CA GLN A 89 11.07 6.58 -1.04
C GLN A 89 10.16 6.33 0.15
N PHE A 90 10.15 5.08 0.62
CA PHE A 90 9.30 4.60 1.70
C PHE A 90 10.16 3.84 2.70
N VAL A 91 10.11 4.24 3.97
CA VAL A 91 10.69 3.46 5.08
C VAL A 91 9.58 2.69 5.76
N LEU A 92 9.78 1.39 5.88
CA LEU A 92 8.82 0.42 6.35
C LEU A 92 9.39 -0.32 7.56
N GLN A 93 8.60 -0.45 8.61
CA GLN A 93 8.92 -1.32 9.73
C GLN A 93 8.09 -2.59 9.64
N TRP A 94 8.74 -3.73 9.40
CA TRP A 94 8.11 -5.04 9.32
C TRP A 94 8.03 -5.70 10.69
N GLN A 95 6.83 -5.92 11.19
CA GLN A 95 6.58 -6.49 12.52
C GLN A 95 7.10 -7.94 12.59
N ARG A 96 7.88 -8.25 13.63
CA ARG A 96 8.49 -9.57 13.80
C ARG A 96 7.42 -10.65 13.91
N GLY A 97 7.56 -11.74 13.15
CA GLY A 97 6.64 -12.89 13.20
C GLY A 97 5.27 -12.65 12.55
N SER A 98 5.07 -11.53 11.86
CA SER A 98 3.80 -11.25 11.16
C SER A 98 4.02 -10.75 9.73
N ARG A 99 2.95 -10.74 8.94
CA ARG A 99 2.91 -10.06 7.64
C ARG A 99 2.36 -8.64 7.78
N LYS A 100 2.81 -7.91 8.80
CA LYS A 100 2.35 -6.54 9.03
C LYS A 100 3.52 -5.60 8.92
N PHE A 101 3.27 -4.43 8.33
CA PHE A 101 4.28 -3.39 8.20
C PHE A 101 3.69 -2.04 8.56
N ILE A 102 4.53 -1.12 9.00
CA ILE A 102 4.14 0.26 9.27
C ILE A 102 4.94 1.15 8.33
N VAL A 103 4.29 2.09 7.65
CA VAL A 103 5.00 3.11 6.87
C VAL A 103 5.49 4.19 7.84
N CYS A 104 6.78 4.15 8.16
CA CYS A 104 7.40 5.09 9.10
C CYS A 104 7.70 6.44 8.45
N TYR A 105 8.00 6.45 7.16
CA TYR A 105 8.36 7.67 6.43
C TYR A 105 8.09 7.52 4.92
N GLN A 106 7.69 8.62 4.30
CA GLN A 106 7.53 8.75 2.84
C GLN A 106 8.14 10.08 2.38
N HIS A 107 8.92 10.04 1.30
CA HIS A 107 9.54 11.22 0.72
C HIS A 107 9.39 11.24 -0.81
N ASP A 108 9.27 12.45 -1.36
CA ASP A 108 9.39 12.72 -2.80
C ASP A 108 10.74 13.41 -3.02
N GLY A 109 11.72 12.68 -3.54
CA GLY A 109 13.07 13.18 -3.75
C GLY A 109 14.14 12.08 -3.67
N VAL A 110 15.23 12.24 -4.43
CA VAL A 110 16.41 11.36 -4.41
C VAL A 110 17.40 11.86 -3.35
N ALA A 111 17.09 11.63 -2.06
CA ALA A 111 18.02 11.93 -0.98
C ALA A 111 18.82 10.67 -0.60
N ALA A 112 20.14 10.77 -0.48
CA ALA A 112 20.97 9.68 0.08
C ALA A 112 20.67 9.42 1.57
N ARG A 113 20.12 10.42 2.27
CA ARG A 113 19.62 10.29 3.65
C ARG A 113 18.11 10.21 3.62
N LEU A 114 17.60 9.01 3.86
CA LEU A 114 16.22 8.82 4.30
C LEU A 114 16.09 9.41 5.72
N PRO A 115 14.88 9.86 6.08
CA PRO A 115 14.63 11.25 6.54
C PRO A 115 15.72 12.31 6.27
N GLY A 116 15.35 13.35 5.51
CA GLY A 116 16.24 14.45 5.12
C GLY A 116 17.01 15.03 6.31
N ALA A 117 18.33 14.97 6.23
CA ALA A 117 19.29 15.56 7.17
C ALA A 117 18.87 15.51 8.67
N GLY A 118 18.86 14.31 9.26
CA GLY A 118 18.88 14.16 10.73
C GLY A 118 17.56 13.76 11.40
N GLY A 119 16.55 13.34 10.63
CA GLY A 119 15.30 12.87 11.24
C GLY A 119 15.45 11.50 11.90
N TRP A 120 15.35 11.47 13.23
CA TRP A 120 15.16 10.24 13.99
C TRP A 120 13.68 9.86 13.97
N LEU A 121 13.39 8.60 13.67
CA LEU A 121 12.05 8.00 13.70
C LEU A 121 11.90 7.15 14.96
N ARG A 122 10.66 7.00 15.44
CA ARG A 122 10.38 6.13 16.58
C ARG A 122 9.80 4.81 16.10
N ALA A 123 10.40 3.71 16.54
CA ALA A 123 9.89 2.36 16.30
C ALA A 123 8.54 2.20 17.01
N LEU A 124 7.51 1.85 16.25
CA LEU A 124 6.14 1.68 16.77
C LEU A 124 5.86 0.24 17.21
N ASP A 125 6.67 -0.70 16.74
CA ASP A 125 6.67 -2.08 17.18
C ASP A 125 8.11 -2.63 17.14
N THR A 126 8.31 -3.89 17.52
CA THR A 126 9.56 -4.61 17.29
C THR A 126 9.55 -5.18 15.88
N GLY A 127 10.52 -4.77 15.06
CA GLY A 127 10.50 -5.12 13.65
C GLY A 127 11.76 -4.78 12.89
N ARG A 128 11.89 -5.36 11.70
CA ARG A 128 12.99 -5.03 10.77
C ARG A 128 12.66 -3.77 9.99
N ILE A 129 13.68 -2.98 9.70
CA ILE A 129 13.51 -1.77 8.90
C ILE A 129 13.88 -2.08 7.46
N HIS A 130 12.98 -1.74 6.55
CA HIS A 130 13.14 -1.90 5.11
C HIS A 130 12.91 -0.57 4.43
N ALA A 131 13.55 -0.34 3.29
CA ALA A 131 13.23 0.79 2.46
C ALA A 131 12.96 0.37 1.01
N VAL A 132 11.99 1.03 0.41
CA VAL A 132 11.56 0.81 -0.98
C VAL A 132 11.61 2.14 -1.69
N SER A 133 12.18 2.14 -2.88
CA SER A 133 12.13 3.24 -3.84
C SER A 133 11.09 2.92 -4.90
N SER A 134 10.35 3.91 -5.39
CA SER A 134 9.38 3.76 -6.48
C SER A 134 9.32 5.00 -7.36
N ASP A 135 9.06 4.84 -8.66
CA ASP A 135 8.75 5.97 -9.55
C ASP A 135 7.30 6.44 -9.40
N LEU A 136 6.49 5.66 -8.68
CA LEU A 136 5.10 5.96 -8.39
C LEU A 136 4.93 6.34 -6.92
N ARG A 137 4.03 7.28 -6.66
CA ARG A 137 3.61 7.60 -5.30
C ARG A 137 2.64 6.52 -4.81
N LEU A 138 3.19 5.42 -4.30
CA LEU A 138 2.40 4.29 -3.84
C LEU A 138 1.60 4.62 -2.57
N THR A 139 0.34 4.18 -2.55
CA THR A 139 -0.49 4.16 -1.34
C THR A 139 -0.09 2.98 -0.43
N ARG A 140 -0.51 3.00 0.84
CA ARG A 140 -0.32 1.89 1.78
C ARG A 140 -0.82 0.54 1.22
N ARG A 141 -1.98 0.55 0.55
CA ARG A 141 -2.56 -0.61 -0.11
C ARG A 141 -1.71 -1.13 -1.26
N GLN A 142 -1.12 -0.23 -2.05
CA GLN A 142 -0.26 -0.60 -3.16
C GLN A 142 1.09 -1.15 -2.66
N LEU A 143 1.68 -0.54 -1.64
CA LEU A 143 2.87 -1.05 -0.96
C LEU A 143 2.64 -2.47 -0.45
N ALA A 144 1.53 -2.71 0.27
CA ALA A 144 1.12 -4.03 0.73
C ALA A 144 1.10 -5.10 -0.37
N ALA A 145 0.58 -4.73 -1.56
CA ALA A 145 0.52 -5.61 -2.71
C ALA A 145 1.90 -5.85 -3.37
N VAL A 146 2.71 -4.80 -3.50
CA VAL A 146 4.09 -4.88 -3.99
C VAL A 146 4.91 -5.84 -3.11
N LEU A 147 4.79 -5.72 -1.80
CA LEU A 147 5.54 -6.47 -0.78
C LEU A 147 5.06 -7.92 -0.60
N GLY A 148 4.06 -8.38 -1.36
CA GLY A 148 3.65 -9.78 -1.36
C GLY A 148 2.65 -10.19 -0.27
N GLY A 149 1.82 -9.25 0.21
CA GLY A 149 0.70 -9.57 1.10
C GLY A 149 0.95 -9.23 2.57
N GLY A 150 1.58 -8.08 2.82
CA GLY A 150 1.57 -7.47 4.14
C GLY A 150 0.37 -6.54 4.32
N HIS A 151 -0.15 -6.36 5.53
CA HIS A 151 -1.17 -5.34 5.82
C HIS A 151 -0.71 -4.45 6.96
N GLU A 152 -0.92 -3.14 6.87
CA GLU A 152 -0.67 -2.27 8.00
C GLU A 152 -1.59 -2.68 9.17
N PRO A 153 -1.07 -2.81 10.41
CA PRO A 153 -1.95 -3.02 11.55
C PRO A 153 -2.98 -1.87 11.59
N PRO A 154 -4.25 -2.14 11.95
CA PRO A 154 -5.22 -1.08 12.15
C PRO A 154 -4.63 -0.01 13.07
N THR A 155 -4.68 1.25 12.65
CA THR A 155 -4.26 2.40 13.45
C THR A 155 -5.16 2.50 14.68
N GLY A 156 -4.82 1.78 15.74
CA GLY A 156 -5.69 1.72 16.91
C GLY A 156 -5.33 0.73 17.99
N VAL A 157 -4.05 0.53 18.36
CA VAL A 157 -3.68 0.10 19.73
C VAL A 157 -2.23 0.48 20.11
N ALA A 158 -1.67 1.57 19.58
CA ALA A 158 -0.52 2.16 20.27
C ALA A 158 -1.06 2.97 21.46
N LYS A 159 -1.53 2.28 22.50
CA LYS A 159 -1.68 2.93 23.81
C LYS A 159 -0.26 3.29 24.25
N PRO A 160 0.04 4.56 24.58
CA PRO A 160 1.27 4.84 25.31
C PRO A 160 1.29 3.94 26.57
N PRO A 161 2.47 3.45 27.00
CA PRO A 161 2.53 2.77 28.29
C PRO A 161 1.94 3.72 29.32
N ASN A 162 0.93 3.25 30.07
CA ASN A 162 0.42 4.00 31.22
C ASN A 162 1.63 4.29 32.12
N THR A 163 1.89 5.58 32.33
CA THR A 163 2.70 6.09 33.45
C THR A 163 2.21 5.55 34.76
#